data_AF-Q7VE08-F1
#
_entry.id   AF-Q7VE08-F1
#
_cell.length_a   1.000
_cell.length_b   1.000
_cell.length_c   1.000
_cell.angle_alpha   90.00
_cell.angle_beta   90.00
_cell.angle_gamma   90.00
#
_symmetry.space_group_name_H-M   'P 1'
#
loop_
_entity.id
_entity.type
_entity.pdbx_description
1 polymer ?
#
loop_
_entity_poly.entity_id
_entity_poly.type
_entity_poly.pdbx_seq_one_letter_code
_entity_poly.pdbx_strand_id
1 'polypeptide(L)'
;MQNLNDSSISVDLTIDLSLSGFTFDLMKDSIDSKMIDLIMDCDTWRNSIVSWFDCILMQPNLTCPQIVRKNRFFSMGLLFTNDLSIRQMNKEWRKKDESTDVLSFPAIDEHIVLPPNQFLELGDIIVSVETAFKQAKIHNHSLMHELRWLVSHGFLHLLGWDHPSSASLNEMLSFQELLLKTPNGSPLRNSMRDY
;
A
#
# COMPACT_ATOMS: atom_id res chain seq x y z
N MET A 1 -25.40 23.94 19.07
CA MET A 1 -24.77 22.74 18.50
C MET A 1 -24.08 23.14 17.21
N GLN A 2 -22.79 23.40 17.23
CA GLN A 2 -22.01 23.70 16.03
C GLN A 2 -20.99 22.58 15.80
N ASN A 3 -20.90 22.16 14.54
CA ASN A 3 -19.78 21.55 13.82
C ASN A 3 -19.32 20.13 14.16
N LEU A 4 -19.66 19.20 13.26
CA LEU A 4 -18.75 18.15 12.75
C LEU A 4 -18.89 17.96 11.22
N ASN A 5 -19.39 18.96 10.48
CA ASN A 5 -19.40 18.93 9.02
C ASN A 5 -18.15 19.59 8.42
N ASP A 6 -17.03 19.56 9.13
CA ASP A 6 -15.76 19.94 8.50
C ASP A 6 -15.29 18.76 7.65
N SER A 7 -15.77 18.73 6.41
CA SER A 7 -15.36 17.80 5.36
C SER A 7 -13.90 18.03 4.91
N SER A 8 -13.06 18.62 5.77
CA SER A 8 -11.65 18.93 5.49
C SER A 8 -10.65 18.11 6.30
N ILE A 9 -11.07 17.15 7.13
CA ILE A 9 -10.12 16.29 7.87
C ILE A 9 -9.41 15.39 6.84
N SER A 10 -8.13 15.70 6.59
CA SER A 10 -7.23 14.86 5.80
C SER A 10 -7.06 13.50 6.47
N VAL A 11 -6.84 12.46 5.68
CA VAL A 11 -6.45 11.15 6.19
C VAL A 11 -5.14 11.28 6.97
N ASP A 12 -5.14 10.81 8.22
CA ASP A 12 -3.93 10.62 9.01
C ASP A 12 -3.54 9.14 8.98
N LEU A 13 -2.30 8.88 8.60
CA LEU A 13 -1.77 7.55 8.36
C LEU A 13 -0.46 7.39 9.12
N THR A 14 -0.40 6.36 9.96
CA THR A 14 0.83 5.85 10.56
C THR A 14 1.27 4.60 9.81
N ILE A 15 2.53 4.53 9.41
CA ILE A 15 3.11 3.34 8.77
C ILE A 15 4.24 2.84 9.66
N ASP A 16 4.16 1.57 10.07
CA ASP A 16 5.31 0.86 10.64
C ASP A 16 6.19 0.34 9.50
N LEU A 17 7.13 1.19 9.06
CA LEU A 17 8.01 0.91 7.94
C LEU A 17 9.27 0.20 8.40
N SER A 18 9.54 -0.99 7.85
CA SER A 18 10.69 -1.80 8.20
C SER A 18 11.37 -2.45 6.99
N LEU A 19 12.65 -2.80 7.16
CA LEU A 19 13.46 -3.56 6.21
C LEU A 19 14.11 -4.73 6.94
N SER A 20 14.00 -5.93 6.40
CA SER A 20 14.58 -7.13 7.01
C SER A 20 15.12 -8.14 5.99
N GLY A 21 15.84 -9.15 6.46
CA GLY A 21 16.39 -10.21 5.60
C GLY A 21 17.69 -9.83 4.87
N PHE A 22 18.04 -8.55 4.81
CA PHE A 22 19.25 -8.09 4.11
C PHE A 22 20.46 -8.03 5.05
N THR A 23 21.58 -8.61 4.62
CA THR A 23 22.90 -8.30 5.18
C THR A 23 23.54 -7.16 4.38
N PHE A 24 24.44 -6.37 4.99
CA PHE A 24 25.12 -5.27 4.30
C PHE A 24 25.79 -5.70 2.98
N ASP A 25 26.31 -6.93 2.92
CA ASP A 25 26.96 -7.46 1.72
C ASP A 25 25.96 -7.82 0.62
N LEU A 26 24.85 -8.49 0.97
CA LEU A 26 23.79 -8.84 0.02
C LEU A 26 23.14 -7.60 -0.60
N MET A 27 23.08 -6.49 0.14
CA MET A 27 22.54 -5.24 -0.39
C MET A 27 23.42 -4.67 -1.50
N LYS A 28 24.74 -4.59 -1.32
CA LYS A 28 25.63 -3.91 -2.27
C LYS A 28 25.60 -4.48 -3.69
N ASP A 29 25.37 -5.78 -3.84
CA ASP A 29 25.39 -6.43 -5.16
C ASP A 29 24.14 -6.11 -6.00
N SER A 30 23.04 -5.65 -5.38
CA SER A 30 21.77 -5.43 -6.08
C SER A 30 21.13 -4.05 -5.82
N ILE A 31 21.30 -3.47 -4.63
CA ILE A 31 20.59 -2.29 -4.14
C ILE A 31 21.59 -1.43 -3.33
N ASP A 32 22.00 -0.29 -3.91
CA ASP A 32 22.95 0.61 -3.22
C ASP A 32 22.33 1.32 -2.00
N SER A 33 23.18 1.95 -1.17
CA SER A 33 22.73 2.61 0.07
C SER A 33 21.72 3.72 -0.18
N LYS A 34 21.87 4.45 -1.29
CA LYS A 34 20.97 5.54 -1.67
C LYS A 34 19.57 5.01 -2.00
N MET A 35 19.49 3.86 -2.66
CA MET A 35 18.22 3.22 -2.95
C MET A 35 17.55 2.73 -1.66
N ILE A 36 18.31 2.20 -0.70
CA ILE A 36 17.78 1.82 0.62
C ILE A 36 17.23 3.04 1.35
N ASP A 37 17.96 4.15 1.36
CA ASP A 37 17.50 5.40 2.00
C ASP A 37 16.18 5.86 1.38
N LEU A 38 16.02 5.71 0.06
CA LEU A 38 14.79 6.05 -0.65
C LEU A 38 13.64 5.09 -0.34
N ILE A 39 13.92 3.79 -0.23
CA ILE A 39 12.92 2.77 0.15
C ILE A 39 12.50 2.95 1.61
N MET A 40 13.41 3.39 2.48
CA MET A 40 13.16 3.57 3.91
C MET A 40 12.68 4.98 4.28
N ASP A 41 12.41 5.83 3.29
CA ASP A 41 11.78 7.13 3.50
C ASP A 41 10.28 6.96 3.79
N CYS A 42 9.91 7.05 5.06
CA CYS A 42 8.53 6.90 5.53
C CYS A 42 7.59 7.97 4.92
N ASP A 43 8.08 9.19 4.70
CA ASP A 43 7.26 10.26 4.12
C ASP A 43 6.90 9.97 2.67
N THR A 44 7.80 9.36 1.90
CA THR A 44 7.50 8.92 0.52
C THR A 44 6.32 7.95 0.47
N TRP A 45 6.30 6.95 1.35
CA TRP A 45 5.21 5.97 1.42
C TRP A 45 3.93 6.56 1.98
N ARG A 46 4.02 7.31 3.09
CA ARG A 46 2.87 7.98 3.70
C ARG A 46 2.18 8.90 2.70
N ASN A 47 2.94 9.75 2.00
CA ASN A 47 2.38 10.67 1.02
C ASN A 47 1.73 9.93 -0.17
N SER A 48 2.32 8.83 -0.62
CA SER A 48 1.74 7.99 -1.69
C SER A 48 0.40 7.40 -1.24
N ILE A 49 0.37 6.74 -0.09
CA ILE A 49 -0.81 6.00 0.40
C ILE A 49 -1.94 6.96 0.83
N VAL A 50 -1.62 8.10 1.44
CA VAL A 50 -2.62 9.14 1.73
C VAL A 50 -3.27 9.65 0.44
N SER A 51 -2.47 9.87 -0.61
CA SER A 51 -3.01 10.29 -1.92
C SER A 51 -3.89 9.22 -2.56
N TRP A 52 -3.56 7.93 -2.35
CA TRP A 52 -4.40 6.82 -2.79
C TRP A 52 -5.71 6.73 -2.01
N PHE A 53 -5.66 6.94 -0.69
CA PHE A 53 -6.86 7.08 0.12
C PHE A 53 -7.77 8.19 -0.39
N ASP A 54 -7.22 9.38 -0.66
CA ASP A 54 -7.99 10.50 -1.21
C ASP A 54 -8.67 10.10 -2.54
N CYS A 55 -7.93 9.43 -3.43
CA CYS A 55 -8.50 8.92 -4.68
C CYS A 55 -9.66 7.93 -4.45
N ILE A 56 -9.53 6.99 -3.51
CA ILE A 56 -10.58 6.01 -3.18
C ILE A 56 -11.79 6.69 -2.55
N LEU A 57 -11.57 7.60 -1.61
CA LEU A 57 -12.63 8.28 -0.86
C LEU A 57 -13.43 9.26 -1.73
N MET A 58 -12.82 9.81 -2.78
CA MET A 58 -13.53 10.61 -3.80
C MET A 58 -14.39 9.77 -4.75
N GLN A 59 -14.30 8.44 -4.70
CA GLN A 59 -15.00 7.53 -5.60
C GLN A 59 -16.08 6.74 -4.84
N PRO A 60 -17.31 7.29 -4.70
CA PRO A 60 -18.34 6.72 -3.83
C PRO A 60 -18.84 5.33 -4.25
N ASN A 61 -18.59 4.94 -5.51
CA ASN A 61 -19.03 3.65 -6.05
C ASN A 61 -17.96 2.55 -5.98
N LEU A 62 -16.73 2.86 -5.57
CA LEU A 62 -15.66 1.88 -5.48
C LEU A 62 -15.78 0.98 -4.25
N THR A 63 -15.52 -0.31 -4.41
CA THR A 63 -15.49 -1.26 -3.29
C THR A 63 -14.52 -0.78 -2.21
N CYS A 64 -15.02 -0.62 -0.99
CA CYS A 64 -14.23 -0.20 0.16
C CYS A 64 -15.06 -0.46 1.43
N PRO A 65 -14.50 -1.10 2.48
CA PRO A 65 -15.20 -1.34 3.72
C PRO A 65 -15.81 -0.05 4.30
N GLN A 66 -17.04 -0.14 4.80
CA GLN A 66 -17.75 1.04 5.31
C GLN A 66 -17.01 1.69 6.49
N ILE A 67 -16.34 0.89 7.30
CA ILE A 67 -15.50 1.37 8.41
C ILE A 67 -14.35 2.23 7.91
N VAL A 68 -13.74 1.89 6.76
CA VAL A 68 -12.68 2.69 6.14
C VAL A 68 -13.21 4.03 5.68
N ARG A 69 -14.36 4.07 5.00
CA ARG A 69 -14.97 5.33 4.52
C ARG A 69 -15.35 6.30 5.64
N LYS A 70 -15.68 5.76 6.81
CA LYS A 70 -16.11 6.52 8.00
C LYS A 70 -14.95 6.94 8.89
N ASN A 71 -13.76 6.37 8.72
CA ASN A 71 -12.60 6.69 9.52
C ASN A 71 -11.68 7.69 8.79
N ARG A 72 -10.81 8.34 9.57
CA ARG A 72 -9.78 9.27 9.10
C ARG A 72 -8.40 8.95 9.67
N PHE A 73 -8.30 8.03 10.63
CA PHE A 73 -7.05 7.63 11.26
C PHE A 73 -6.79 6.17 10.93
N PHE A 74 -5.66 5.88 10.28
CA PHE A 74 -5.32 4.54 9.83
C PHE A 74 -3.89 4.18 10.19
N SER A 75 -3.67 2.91 10.52
CA SER A 75 -2.35 2.32 10.71
C SER A 75 -2.17 1.12 9.79
N MET A 76 -0.92 0.86 9.42
CA MET A 76 -0.54 -0.34 8.67
C MET A 76 0.94 -0.66 8.86
N GLY A 77 1.29 -1.93 8.70
CA GLY A 77 2.68 -2.37 8.54
C GLY A 77 3.11 -2.39 7.08
N LEU A 78 4.33 -1.92 6.81
CA LEU A 78 4.99 -2.06 5.52
C LEU A 78 6.39 -2.62 5.72
N LEU A 79 6.56 -3.89 5.34
CA LEU A 79 7.84 -4.59 5.43
C LEU A 79 8.44 -4.83 4.05
N PHE A 80 9.63 -4.28 3.84
CA PHE A 80 10.48 -4.67 2.73
C PHE A 80 11.42 -5.81 3.15
N THR A 81 11.52 -6.84 2.33
CA THR A 81 12.28 -8.05 2.67
C THR A 81 12.92 -8.69 1.43
N ASN A 82 13.69 -9.77 1.62
CA ASN A 82 14.27 -10.57 0.53
C ASN A 82 13.38 -11.77 0.12
N ASP A 83 13.78 -12.48 -0.95
CA ASP A 83 13.03 -13.64 -1.47
C ASP A 83 12.96 -14.80 -0.46
N LEU A 84 14.03 -15.00 0.33
CA LEU A 84 14.10 -16.09 1.30
C LEU A 84 13.09 -15.90 2.44
N SER A 85 13.03 -14.70 3.01
CA SER A 85 12.14 -14.34 4.10
C SER A 85 10.68 -14.28 3.65
N ILE A 86 10.38 -13.71 2.46
CA ILE A 86 8.98 -13.70 1.98
C ILE A 86 8.49 -15.11 1.65
N ARG A 87 9.35 -16.00 1.13
CA ARG A 87 9.03 -17.41 0.90
C ARG A 87 8.70 -18.13 2.22
N GLN A 88 9.47 -17.86 3.26
CA GLN A 88 9.19 -18.40 4.58
C GLN A 88 7.82 -17.93 5.10
N MET A 89 7.51 -16.64 5.01
CA MET A 89 6.20 -16.10 5.39
C MET A 89 5.06 -16.68 4.55
N ASN A 90 5.25 -16.82 3.23
CA ASN A 90 4.28 -17.43 2.33
C ASN A 90 3.99 -18.89 2.71
N LYS A 91 5.03 -19.64 3.07
CA LYS A 91 4.90 -21.02 3.57
C LYS A 91 4.15 -21.07 4.89
N GLU A 92 4.52 -20.21 5.84
CA GLU A 92 3.97 -20.23 7.19
C GLU A 92 2.49 -19.82 7.20
N TRP A 93 2.15 -18.73 6.52
CA TRP A 93 0.84 -18.10 6.59
C TRP A 93 -0.11 -18.48 5.46
N ARG A 94 0.39 -18.72 4.24
CA ARG A 94 -0.43 -19.09 3.07
C ARG A 94 -0.30 -20.58 2.69
N LYS A 95 0.57 -21.34 3.38
CA LYS A 95 0.87 -22.76 3.07
C LYS A 95 1.40 -22.99 1.66
N LYS A 96 2.07 -21.98 1.08
CA LYS A 96 2.69 -22.03 -0.25
C LYS A 96 4.20 -21.87 -0.10
N ASP A 97 4.96 -22.93 -0.40
CA ASP A 97 6.42 -22.94 -0.22
C ASP A 97 7.17 -22.39 -1.45
N GLU A 98 6.77 -21.20 -1.89
CA GLU A 98 7.28 -20.48 -3.06
C GLU A 98 7.54 -19.01 -2.72
N SER A 99 8.52 -18.39 -3.39
CA SER A 99 8.71 -16.94 -3.31
C SER A 99 7.57 -16.24 -4.06
N THR A 100 7.16 -15.08 -3.57
CA THR A 100 6.20 -14.19 -4.22
C THR A 100 6.74 -12.76 -4.17
N ASP A 101 6.21 -11.88 -5.01
CA ASP A 101 6.60 -10.47 -5.03
C ASP A 101 6.00 -9.68 -3.87
N VAL A 102 4.73 -9.91 -3.55
CA VAL A 102 4.00 -9.26 -2.46
C VAL A 102 3.10 -10.23 -1.71
N LEU A 103 2.99 -10.03 -0.40
CA LEU A 103 1.97 -10.61 0.47
C LEU A 103 1.20 -9.47 1.15
N SER A 104 -0.08 -9.73 1.42
CA SER A 104 -0.95 -8.80 2.15
C SER A 104 -1.73 -9.56 3.21
N PHE A 105 -1.84 -8.97 4.39
CA PHE A 105 -2.53 -9.53 5.55
C PHE A 105 -3.53 -8.52 6.08
N PRO A 106 -4.77 -8.50 5.53
CA PRO A 106 -5.81 -7.58 6.00
C PRO A 106 -6.15 -7.82 7.47
N ALA A 107 -6.22 -6.74 8.25
CA ALA A 107 -6.60 -6.77 9.68
C ALA A 107 -7.94 -6.07 9.97
N ILE A 108 -8.59 -5.52 8.93
CA ILE A 108 -9.85 -4.79 9.08
C ILE A 108 -10.94 -5.76 9.58
N ASP A 109 -11.48 -5.45 10.75
CA ASP A 109 -12.70 -6.04 11.28
C ASP A 109 -13.85 -5.03 11.14
N GLU A 110 -14.88 -5.35 10.34
CA GLU A 110 -16.03 -4.46 10.14
C GLU A 110 -16.97 -4.39 11.36
N HIS A 111 -16.84 -5.32 12.31
CA HIS A 111 -17.70 -5.41 13.49
C HIS A 111 -17.13 -4.66 14.70
N ILE A 112 -15.90 -4.17 14.62
CA ILE A 112 -15.28 -3.41 15.70
C ILE A 112 -15.91 -2.01 15.83
N VAL A 113 -16.16 -1.60 17.07
CA VAL A 113 -16.56 -0.23 17.39
C VAL A 113 -15.33 0.50 17.91
N LEU A 114 -14.73 1.32 17.06
CA LEU A 114 -13.59 2.15 17.45
C LEU A 114 -14.06 3.43 18.16
N PRO A 115 -13.48 3.77 19.32
CA PRO A 115 -13.56 5.12 19.89
C PRO A 115 -13.17 6.20 18.87
N PRO A 116 -13.66 7.45 19.05
CA PRO A 116 -13.23 8.58 18.23
C PRO A 116 -11.71 8.72 18.23
N ASN A 117 -11.13 9.02 17.07
CA ASN A 117 -9.70 9.25 16.87
C ASN A 117 -8.79 8.05 17.15
N GLN A 118 -9.34 6.84 17.27
CA GLN A 118 -8.53 5.63 17.29
C GLN A 118 -8.20 5.20 15.86
N PHE A 119 -6.95 4.79 15.66
CA PHE A 119 -6.44 4.28 14.40
C PHE A 119 -7.13 2.95 14.05
N LEU A 120 -7.65 2.86 12.82
CA LEU A 120 -8.07 1.60 12.23
C LEU A 120 -6.85 0.90 11.64
N GLU A 121 -6.54 -0.28 12.16
CA GLU A 121 -5.48 -1.13 11.61
C GLU A 121 -5.92 -1.77 10.30
N LEU A 122 -5.23 -1.43 9.21
CA LEU A 122 -5.50 -2.00 7.89
C LEU A 122 -4.87 -3.39 7.74
N GLY A 123 -3.75 -3.62 8.43
CA GLY A 123 -2.93 -4.81 8.34
C GLY A 123 -1.59 -4.58 7.66
N ASP A 124 -0.99 -5.66 7.16
CA ASP A 124 0.42 -5.66 6.74
C ASP A 124 0.59 -5.89 5.23
N ILE A 125 1.53 -5.16 4.62
CA ILE A 125 2.05 -5.43 3.29
C ILE A 125 3.52 -5.84 3.41
N ILE A 126 3.88 -6.96 2.80
CA ILE A 126 5.25 -7.46 2.77
C ILE A 126 5.69 -7.59 1.32
N VAL A 127 6.79 -6.93 0.93
CA VAL A 127 7.28 -6.88 -0.44
C VAL A 127 8.70 -7.43 -0.53
N SER A 128 8.94 -8.33 -1.49
CA SER A 128 10.32 -8.74 -1.82
C SER A 128 11.00 -7.71 -2.72
N VAL A 129 12.03 -7.07 -2.20
CA VAL A 129 12.81 -6.09 -2.98
C VAL A 129 13.66 -6.77 -4.06
N GLU A 130 14.10 -8.01 -3.83
CA GLU A 130 14.87 -8.77 -4.81
C GLU A 130 14.02 -9.15 -6.02
N THR A 131 12.80 -9.61 -5.78
CA THR A 131 11.85 -9.92 -6.85
C THR A 131 11.42 -8.64 -7.57
N ALA A 132 11.11 -7.56 -6.83
CA ALA A 132 10.80 -6.26 -7.42
C ALA A 132 11.95 -5.73 -8.30
N PHE A 133 13.20 -5.90 -7.89
CA PHE A 133 14.36 -5.49 -8.69
C PHE A 133 14.49 -6.28 -10.00
N LYS A 134 14.22 -7.59 -9.96
CA LYS A 134 14.19 -8.43 -11.17
C LYS A 134 13.05 -8.01 -12.10
N GLN A 135 11.85 -7.80 -11.56
CA GLN A 135 10.67 -7.35 -12.32
C GLN A 135 10.90 -5.98 -12.96
N ALA A 136 11.41 -5.01 -12.20
CA ALA A 136 11.74 -3.67 -12.71
C ALA A 136 12.69 -3.71 -13.92
N LYS A 137 13.69 -4.60 -13.90
CA LYS A 137 14.60 -4.82 -15.04
C LYS A 137 13.88 -5.42 -16.25
N ILE A 138 13.04 -6.43 -16.04
CA ILE A 138 12.28 -7.11 -17.09
C ILE A 138 11.30 -6.13 -17.76
N HIS A 139 10.62 -5.32 -16.96
CA HIS A 139 9.62 -4.36 -17.40
C HIS A 139 10.20 -2.99 -17.80
N ASN A 140 11.53 -2.84 -17.72
CA ASN A 140 12.27 -1.64 -18.11
C ASN A 140 11.78 -0.35 -17.42
N HIS A 141 11.62 -0.39 -16.10
CA HIS A 141 11.35 0.78 -15.29
C HIS A 141 12.15 0.78 -13.99
N SER A 142 12.04 1.86 -13.21
CA SER A 142 12.76 1.98 -11.95
C SER A 142 12.25 0.98 -10.90
N LEU A 143 13.14 0.60 -9.98
CA LEU A 143 12.77 -0.19 -8.80
C LEU A 143 11.67 0.49 -7.98
N MET A 144 11.77 1.81 -7.76
CA MET A 144 10.73 2.55 -7.05
C MET A 144 9.36 2.50 -7.73
N HIS A 145 9.32 2.44 -9.07
CA HIS A 145 8.06 2.25 -9.79
C HIS A 145 7.48 0.86 -9.51
N GLU A 146 8.30 -0.20 -9.54
CA GLU A 146 7.86 -1.56 -9.20
C GLU A 146 7.41 -1.66 -7.75
N LEU A 147 8.14 -1.08 -6.80
CA LEU A 147 7.76 -1.12 -5.39
C LEU A 147 6.44 -0.38 -5.16
N ARG A 148 6.23 0.79 -5.78
CA ARG A 148 4.93 1.48 -5.73
C ARG A 148 3.82 0.63 -6.33
N TRP A 149 4.09 -0.07 -7.44
CA TRP A 149 3.16 -1.00 -8.05
C TRP A 149 2.76 -2.11 -7.07
N LEU A 150 3.72 -2.85 -6.51
CA LEU A 150 3.47 -3.93 -5.55
C LEU A 150 2.80 -3.45 -4.27
N VAL A 151 3.22 -2.32 -3.70
CA VAL A 151 2.60 -1.73 -2.50
C VAL A 151 1.17 -1.28 -2.78
N SER A 152 0.89 -0.68 -3.95
CA SER A 152 -0.48 -0.31 -4.32
C SER A 152 -1.37 -1.54 -4.51
N HIS A 153 -0.83 -2.63 -5.06
CA HIS A 153 -1.53 -3.91 -5.15
C HIS A 153 -1.89 -4.45 -3.77
N GLY A 154 -0.90 -4.51 -2.88
CA GLY A 154 -1.12 -4.99 -1.51
C GLY A 154 -2.07 -4.12 -0.70
N PHE A 155 -2.00 -2.80 -0.90
CA PHE A 155 -2.89 -1.84 -0.26
C PHE A 155 -4.36 -2.06 -0.65
N LEU A 156 -4.62 -2.31 -1.94
CA LEU A 156 -5.97 -2.64 -2.40
C LEU A 156 -6.49 -3.94 -1.77
N HIS A 157 -5.64 -4.96 -1.60
CA HIS A 157 -6.02 -6.17 -0.84
C HIS A 157 -6.39 -5.87 0.62
N LEU A 158 -5.64 -4.99 1.29
CA LEU A 158 -6.00 -4.57 2.65
C LEU A 158 -7.38 -3.91 2.71
N LEU A 159 -7.80 -3.28 1.61
CA LEU A 159 -9.12 -2.66 1.45
C LEU A 159 -10.18 -3.61 0.88
N GLY A 160 -9.93 -4.92 0.83
CA GLY A 160 -10.91 -5.92 0.40
C GLY A 160 -11.06 -6.09 -1.11
N TRP A 161 -10.08 -5.64 -1.90
CA TRP A 161 -10.07 -5.85 -3.35
C TRP A 161 -9.47 -7.21 -3.70
N ASP A 162 -10.30 -8.25 -3.66
CA ASP A 162 -9.93 -9.56 -4.16
C ASP A 162 -10.13 -9.66 -5.69
N HIS A 163 -9.26 -10.42 -6.36
CA HIS A 163 -9.31 -10.64 -7.80
C HIS A 163 -9.38 -12.12 -8.22
N PRO A 164 -10.44 -12.87 -7.87
CA PRO A 164 -10.54 -14.30 -8.17
C PRO A 164 -10.70 -14.64 -9.67
N SER A 165 -10.87 -13.64 -10.53
CA SER A 165 -11.10 -13.81 -11.97
C SER A 165 -10.29 -12.80 -12.77
N SER A 166 -10.07 -13.07 -14.06
CA SER A 166 -9.39 -12.12 -14.95
C SER A 166 -10.13 -10.78 -15.06
N ALA A 167 -11.46 -10.78 -14.93
CA ALA A 167 -12.25 -9.55 -14.98
C ALA A 167 -11.99 -8.66 -13.76
N SER A 168 -12.07 -9.23 -12.55
CA SER A 168 -11.77 -8.49 -11.31
C SER A 168 -10.29 -8.10 -11.20
N LEU A 169 -9.37 -8.91 -11.74
CA LEU A 169 -7.97 -8.53 -11.87
C LEU A 169 -7.81 -7.28 -12.76
N ASN A 170 -8.40 -7.28 -13.95
CA ASN A 170 -8.31 -6.13 -14.87
C ASN A 170 -8.91 -4.86 -14.26
N GLU A 171 -10.01 -4.97 -13.52
CA GLU A 171 -10.61 -3.85 -12.80
C GLU A 171 -9.66 -3.29 -11.74
N MET A 172 -9.10 -4.15 -10.89
CA MET A 172 -8.12 -3.75 -9.87
C MET A 172 -6.87 -3.13 -10.50
N LEU A 173 -6.32 -3.72 -11.56
CA LEU A 173 -5.13 -3.20 -12.25
C LEU A 173 -5.39 -1.83 -12.89
N SER A 174 -6.56 -1.65 -13.50
CA SER A 174 -6.96 -0.35 -14.06
C SER A 174 -7.05 0.72 -12.97
N PHE A 175 -7.56 0.34 -11.79
CA PHE A 175 -7.60 1.25 -10.65
C PHE A 175 -6.21 1.50 -10.07
N GLN A 176 -5.35 0.49 -10.02
CA GLN A 176 -3.97 0.60 -9.59
C GLN A 176 -3.19 1.62 -10.45
N GLU A 177 -3.39 1.63 -11.76
CA GLU A 177 -2.81 2.66 -12.64
C GLU A 177 -3.28 4.08 -12.27
N LEU A 178 -4.55 4.25 -11.91
CA LEU A 178 -5.09 5.55 -11.49
C LEU A 178 -4.43 6.01 -10.18
N LEU A 179 -4.25 5.09 -9.22
CA LEU A 179 -3.53 5.37 -7.97
C LEU A 179 -2.10 5.83 -8.24
N LEU A 180 -1.37 5.14 -9.13
CA LEU A 180 0.03 5.47 -9.43
C LEU A 180 0.22 6.77 -10.21
N LYS A 181 -0.80 7.21 -10.95
CA LYS A 181 -0.85 8.52 -11.64
C LYS A 181 -1.15 9.67 -10.68
N THR A 182 -1.63 9.38 -9.48
CA THR A 182 -1.86 10.41 -8.46
C THR A 182 -0.52 10.95 -7.94
N PRO A 183 -0.28 12.28 -7.98
CA PRO A 183 0.98 12.85 -7.51
C PRO A 183 1.16 12.63 -6.00
N ASN A 184 2.37 12.25 -5.58
CA ASN A 184 2.70 12.12 -4.16
C ASN A 184 2.49 13.46 -3.45
N GLY A 185 1.64 13.47 -2.42
CA GLY A 185 1.41 14.65 -1.58
C GLY A 185 0.55 15.74 -2.23
N SER A 186 -0.11 15.45 -3.35
CA SER A 186 -1.16 16.32 -3.88
C SER A 186 -2.49 15.94 -3.24
N PRO A 187 -3.08 16.76 -2.36
CA PRO A 187 -4.52 16.70 -2.20
C PRO A 187 -5.07 16.99 -3.59
N LEU A 188 -5.70 16.02 -4.25
CA LEU A 188 -6.32 16.14 -5.58
C LEU A 188 -7.50 17.14 -5.61
N ARG A 189 -7.47 18.18 -4.78
CA ARG A 189 -8.59 19.03 -4.41
C ARG A 189 -8.84 20.19 -5.38
N ASN A 190 -7.95 20.43 -6.35
CA ASN A 190 -8.01 21.65 -7.18
C ASN A 190 -8.31 21.45 -8.67
N SER A 191 -8.58 20.24 -9.19
CA SER A 191 -8.86 20.07 -10.63
C SER A 191 -10.17 19.36 -10.99
N MET A 192 -11.11 19.16 -10.05
CA MET A 192 -12.44 18.62 -10.35
C MET A 192 -13.58 19.58 -9.95
N ARG A 193 -13.43 20.88 -10.26
CA ARG A 193 -14.53 21.84 -10.16
C ARG A 193 -14.91 22.53 -11.47
N ASP A 194 -14.24 22.20 -12.56
CA ASP A 194 -14.59 22.73 -13.88
C ASP A 194 -15.10 21.56 -14.72
N TYR A 195 -16.41 21.26 -14.63
CA TYR A 195 -17.33 20.71 -15.67
C TYR A 195 -18.68 20.44 -15.02
#